data_AF-A0A246NND0-F1
#
_entry.id   AF-A0A246NND0-F1
#
_cell.length_a   1.000
_cell.length_b   1.000
_cell.length_c   1.000
_cell.angle_alpha   90.00
_cell.angle_beta   90.00
_cell.angle_gamma   90.00
#
_symmetry.space_group_name_H-M   'P 1'
#
loop_
_entity.id
_entity.type
_entity.pdbx_description
1 polymer ?
#
loop_
_entity_poly.entity_id
_entity_poly.type
_entity_poly.pdbx_seq_one_letter_code
_entity_poly.pdbx_strand_id
1 'polypeptide(L)'
;MLTQPAEKYRPWPVINLADRQWPSRQITRTPRWLSTDLRDGNQALATPMDSARKLAFWQLLLRCGFKEIEVAFPAASQTDFDFVRLLIEQQHIPHDVTIQVLTQARGDLIDRTFTALRDAPQAIVHLYNATAPLFRERVFRQSKAEIVELACAAARQIRARCAAQPATRWTFQYSPETFCFTEPEFALEICEAVAAIWQPGPQRPMIINLPATVEVNTPNVYADQIEYFCRHFSQRSQVAISVHPHNDRGTGTACAELALLAGADRVEGCLFGNGERTGNVDLVTLALNLYTQGVTPELDFSDMREVLEVVTRCNQLPVHPRHPYAGELVFTAFSGSHQDAIRKGFAERSARHEVVWQMPYLPLDPLDIGCSYEAVIRVNSQSGKGGAAWLLEQNHGLQLPRGLQQDFSRCVQQQTDAHGQEMTHHALWQLFCQQYGLQQPRCRLLQAESYSDDQGETRIKARLQQGPQQLTLEGRGNGLLSAAVAALRQRYDLAVTIEDYHEHTLGKRSDSRSVCYISCITPRGERAWGVGIDNDVTRASLQALLNAAGAFLPPESSSLA
;
A
#
# COMPACT_ATOMS: atom_id res chain seq x y z
N MET A 1 24.06 -1.93 -26.53
CA MET A 1 23.87 -3.35 -26.13
C MET A 1 24.66 -4.24 -27.07
N LEU A 2 24.93 -5.51 -26.69
CA LEU A 2 25.52 -6.48 -27.61
C LEU A 2 24.60 -6.63 -28.83
N THR A 3 25.17 -6.62 -30.03
CA THR A 3 24.44 -6.87 -31.28
C THR A 3 24.13 -8.35 -31.47
N GLN A 4 24.98 -9.23 -30.92
CA GLN A 4 24.84 -10.68 -30.95
C GLN A 4 24.87 -11.27 -29.52
N PRO A 5 23.83 -11.01 -28.70
CA PRO A 5 23.81 -11.45 -27.30
C PRO A 5 23.88 -12.98 -27.13
N ALA A 6 23.49 -13.75 -28.15
CA ALA A 6 23.53 -15.22 -28.15
C ALA A 6 24.95 -15.81 -28.03
N GLU A 7 26.00 -15.03 -28.31
CA GLU A 7 27.40 -15.43 -28.09
C GLU A 7 27.76 -15.50 -26.61
N LYS A 8 27.11 -14.68 -25.77
CA LYS A 8 27.38 -14.57 -24.34
C LYS A 8 26.29 -15.23 -23.48
N TYR A 9 25.03 -15.08 -23.86
CA TYR A 9 23.88 -15.55 -23.09
C TYR A 9 23.23 -16.75 -23.77
N ARG A 10 23.22 -17.89 -23.09
CA ARG A 10 22.55 -19.12 -23.55
C ARG A 10 21.17 -19.24 -22.90
N PRO A 11 20.13 -19.63 -23.64
CA PRO A 11 18.84 -19.98 -23.04
C PRO A 11 19.01 -21.06 -22.00
N TRP A 12 18.33 -20.92 -20.87
CA TRP A 12 18.38 -21.95 -19.83
C TRP A 12 17.53 -23.17 -20.24
N PRO A 13 18.01 -24.41 -20.03
CA PRO A 13 17.23 -25.61 -20.33
C PRO A 13 15.86 -25.61 -19.63
N VAL A 14 14.85 -26.12 -20.33
CA VAL A 14 13.47 -26.23 -19.85
C VAL A 14 13.10 -27.71 -19.75
N ILE A 15 12.41 -28.10 -18.68
CA ILE A 15 11.88 -29.45 -18.53
C ILE A 15 10.73 -29.64 -19.54
N ASN A 16 10.77 -30.72 -20.31
CA ASN A 16 9.66 -31.08 -21.17
C ASN A 16 8.55 -31.79 -20.38
N LEU A 17 7.68 -31.01 -19.74
CA LEU A 17 6.52 -31.50 -18.99
C LEU A 17 5.23 -31.30 -19.80
N ALA A 18 5.07 -32.11 -20.86
CA ALA A 18 3.96 -31.97 -21.82
C ALA A 18 2.57 -32.11 -21.18
N ASP A 19 2.47 -32.88 -20.09
CA ASP A 19 1.25 -33.18 -19.33
C ASP A 19 1.16 -32.36 -18.01
N ARG A 20 1.79 -31.18 -17.94
CA ARG A 20 1.68 -30.25 -16.80
C ARG A 20 0.22 -29.99 -16.42
N GLN A 21 -0.07 -29.90 -15.13
CA GLN A 21 -1.43 -29.71 -14.61
C GLN A 21 -1.60 -28.35 -13.92
N TRP A 22 -0.52 -27.68 -13.52
CA TRP A 22 -0.62 -26.38 -12.86
C TRP A 22 -1.44 -25.31 -13.62
N PRO A 23 -1.47 -25.24 -14.98
CA PRO A 23 -2.25 -24.20 -15.67
C PRO A 23 -3.77 -24.34 -15.51
N SER A 24 -4.27 -25.51 -15.12
CA SER A 24 -5.72 -25.78 -14.96
C SER A 24 -6.18 -25.73 -13.50
N ARG A 25 -5.28 -25.44 -12.55
CA ARG A 25 -5.58 -25.37 -11.12
C ARG A 25 -5.92 -23.94 -10.69
N GLN A 26 -6.53 -23.81 -9.53
CA GLN A 26 -6.80 -22.53 -8.86
C GLN A 26 -6.27 -22.59 -7.42
N ILE A 27 -5.72 -21.49 -6.94
CA ILE A 27 -5.36 -21.35 -5.54
C ILE A 27 -6.64 -21.12 -4.75
N THR A 28 -6.98 -22.07 -3.88
CA THR A 28 -8.23 -22.05 -3.08
C THR A 28 -7.96 -22.09 -1.59
N ARG A 29 -6.68 -22.12 -1.21
CA ARG A 29 -6.20 -22.30 0.16
C ARG A 29 -4.94 -21.49 0.35
N THR A 30 -4.73 -21.04 1.57
CA THR A 30 -3.54 -20.31 1.96
C THR A 30 -2.34 -21.24 2.11
N PRO A 31 -1.17 -20.88 1.57
CA PRO A 31 0.05 -21.62 1.82
C PRO A 31 0.58 -21.34 3.23
N ARG A 32 1.50 -22.18 3.70
CA ARG A 32 2.31 -21.79 4.86
C ARG A 32 3.20 -20.62 4.47
N TRP A 33 3.23 -19.59 5.31
CA TRP A 33 4.07 -18.42 5.11
C TRP A 33 5.32 -18.49 5.98
N LEU A 34 6.48 -18.19 5.39
CA LEU A 34 7.65 -17.78 6.14
C LEU A 34 8.11 -16.39 5.71
N SER A 35 8.28 -15.52 6.69
CA SER A 35 9.04 -14.28 6.51
C SER A 35 10.53 -14.54 6.74
N THR A 36 11.37 -14.09 5.80
CA THR A 36 12.83 -14.05 5.93
C THR A 36 13.38 -12.61 6.03
N ASP A 37 12.53 -11.66 6.40
CA ASP A 37 12.92 -10.24 6.53
C ASP A 37 14.10 -10.04 7.50
N LEU A 38 14.13 -10.81 8.60
CA LEU A 38 15.16 -10.70 9.64
C LEU A 38 16.49 -11.39 9.30
N ARG A 39 16.53 -12.19 8.23
CA ARG A 39 17.73 -12.87 7.71
C ARG A 39 18.07 -12.40 6.30
N ASP A 40 17.32 -12.83 5.28
CA ASP A 40 17.61 -12.49 3.89
C ASP A 40 17.35 -11.01 3.59
N GLY A 41 16.24 -10.48 4.12
CA GLY A 41 15.96 -9.05 4.03
C GLY A 41 17.06 -8.22 4.70
N ASN A 42 17.47 -8.62 5.90
CA ASN A 42 18.45 -7.91 6.71
C ASN A 42 19.87 -7.92 6.12
N GLN A 43 20.34 -9.05 5.58
CA GLN A 43 21.68 -9.13 4.98
C GLN A 43 21.84 -8.27 3.72
N ALA A 44 20.73 -8.01 3.02
CA ALA A 44 20.70 -7.21 1.80
C ALA A 44 20.70 -5.69 2.06
N LEU A 45 20.59 -5.26 3.32
CA LEU A 45 20.60 -3.85 3.68
C LEU A 45 22.03 -3.30 3.69
N ALA A 46 22.20 -2.09 3.15
CA ALA A 46 23.46 -1.36 3.26
C ALA A 46 23.84 -1.10 4.73
N THR A 47 22.84 -0.89 5.60
CA THR A 47 23.00 -0.79 7.05
C THR A 47 22.09 -1.82 7.72
N PRO A 48 22.63 -3.02 8.06
CA PRO A 48 21.88 -4.06 8.74
C PRO A 48 21.17 -3.56 9.99
N MET A 49 20.05 -4.18 10.33
CA MET A 49 19.27 -3.90 11.52
C MET A 49 20.09 -4.14 12.78
N ASP A 50 20.04 -3.17 13.69
CA ASP A 50 20.41 -3.36 15.08
C ASP A 50 19.32 -4.16 15.84
N SER A 51 19.61 -4.51 17.09
CA SER A 51 18.70 -5.29 17.93
C SER A 51 17.31 -4.63 18.09
N ALA A 52 17.24 -3.30 18.17
CA ALA A 52 15.98 -2.58 18.34
C ALA A 52 15.12 -2.64 17.06
N ARG A 53 15.73 -2.42 15.89
CA ARG A 53 15.06 -2.59 14.59
C ARG A 53 14.63 -4.03 14.36
N LYS A 54 15.47 -5.01 14.68
CA LYS A 54 15.09 -6.43 14.58
C LYS A 54 13.92 -6.78 15.50
N LEU A 55 13.91 -6.31 16.74
CA LEU A 55 12.80 -6.56 17.67
C LEU A 55 11.51 -5.88 17.22
N ALA A 56 11.59 -4.64 16.70
CA ALA A 56 10.42 -3.96 16.14
C ALA A 56 9.85 -4.70 14.91
N PHE A 57 10.71 -5.20 14.02
CA PHE A 57 10.29 -6.00 12.87
C PHE A 57 9.71 -7.36 13.30
N TRP A 58 10.32 -8.02 14.28
CA TRP A 58 9.78 -9.24 14.89
C TRP A 58 8.34 -9.04 15.40
N GLN A 59 8.10 -7.97 16.17
CA GLN A 59 6.76 -7.67 16.67
C GLN A 59 5.76 -7.37 15.55
N LEU A 60 6.20 -6.68 14.49
CA LEU A 60 5.39 -6.49 13.28
C LEU A 60 4.98 -7.84 12.66
N LEU A 61 5.92 -8.76 12.47
CA LEU A 61 5.63 -10.06 11.86
C LEU A 61 4.66 -10.89 12.72
N LEU A 62 4.82 -10.87 14.04
CA LEU A 62 3.86 -11.49 14.95
C LEU A 62 2.46 -10.87 14.83
N ARG A 63 2.37 -9.54 14.77
CA ARG A 63 1.09 -8.82 14.59
C ARG A 63 0.42 -9.15 13.27
N CYS A 64 1.18 -9.22 12.18
CA CYS A 64 0.69 -9.65 10.87
C CYS A 64 0.25 -11.12 10.83
N GLY A 65 0.56 -11.93 11.86
CA GLY A 65 0.09 -13.31 11.98
C GLY A 65 1.08 -14.39 11.54
N PHE A 66 2.34 -14.05 11.22
CA PHE A 66 3.33 -15.04 10.79
C PHE A 66 3.60 -16.11 11.86
N LYS A 67 3.60 -17.37 11.45
CA LYS A 67 3.87 -18.53 12.31
C LYS A 67 5.24 -19.15 12.11
N GLU A 68 5.89 -18.87 10.98
CA GLU A 68 7.27 -19.27 10.71
C GLU A 68 8.07 -18.04 10.31
N ILE A 69 9.19 -17.79 11.00
CA ILE A 69 9.98 -16.57 10.81
C ILE A 69 11.46 -16.94 10.83
N GLU A 70 12.18 -16.66 9.75
CA GLU A 70 13.63 -16.83 9.70
C GLU A 70 14.33 -15.62 10.31
N VAL A 71 14.85 -15.79 11.53
CA VAL A 71 15.30 -14.69 12.39
C VAL A 71 16.78 -14.33 12.23
N ALA A 72 17.59 -15.24 11.69
CA ALA A 72 19.05 -15.10 11.73
C ALA A 72 19.82 -16.15 10.90
N PHE A 73 21.08 -15.81 10.58
CA PHE A 73 22.16 -16.75 10.34
C PHE A 73 23.19 -16.69 11.51
N PRO A 74 22.89 -17.31 12.66
CA PRO A 74 23.58 -17.07 13.93
C PRO A 74 25.04 -17.56 13.96
N ALA A 75 25.41 -18.45 13.03
CA ALA A 75 26.79 -18.90 12.93
C ALA A 75 27.70 -17.90 12.20
N ALA A 76 27.14 -17.05 11.33
CA ALA A 76 27.89 -16.10 10.52
C ALA A 76 28.00 -14.69 11.15
N SER A 77 27.12 -14.34 12.09
CA SER A 77 27.06 -13.02 12.70
C SER A 77 26.83 -13.10 14.21
N GLN A 78 27.61 -12.33 14.99
CA GLN A 78 27.42 -12.24 16.44
C GLN A 78 26.11 -11.55 16.79
N THR A 79 25.74 -10.49 16.06
CA THR A 79 24.46 -9.79 16.23
C THR A 79 23.27 -10.74 16.01
N ASP A 80 23.38 -11.62 15.04
CA ASP A 80 22.36 -12.63 14.75
C ASP A 80 22.28 -13.69 15.84
N PHE A 81 23.44 -14.15 16.33
CA PHE A 81 23.51 -15.05 17.48
C PHE A 81 22.84 -14.45 18.71
N ASP A 82 23.18 -13.20 19.05
CA ASP A 82 22.67 -12.51 20.22
C ASP A 82 21.17 -12.24 20.09
N PHE A 83 20.67 -11.96 18.88
CA PHE A 83 19.24 -11.79 18.64
C PHE A 83 18.46 -13.10 18.85
N VAL A 84 18.98 -14.25 18.38
CA VAL A 84 18.36 -15.55 18.67
C VAL A 84 18.33 -15.82 20.17
N ARG A 85 19.43 -15.54 20.89
CA ARG A 85 19.48 -15.67 22.36
C ARG A 85 18.47 -14.76 23.04
N LEU A 86 18.37 -13.51 22.61
CA LEU A 86 17.41 -12.54 23.13
C LEU A 86 15.98 -13.05 22.98
N LEU A 87 15.59 -13.58 21.81
CA LEU A 87 14.24 -14.11 21.59
C LEU A 87 13.91 -15.28 22.52
N ILE A 88 14.87 -16.17 22.75
CA ILE A 88 14.69 -17.38 23.59
C ILE A 88 14.71 -17.01 25.08
N GLU A 89 15.75 -16.32 25.54
CA GLU A 89 16.00 -16.05 26.97
C GLU A 89 14.99 -15.07 27.56
N GLN A 90 14.51 -14.12 26.77
CA GLN A 90 13.46 -13.18 27.19
C GLN A 90 12.05 -13.64 26.81
N GLN A 91 11.90 -14.88 26.30
CA GLN A 91 10.60 -15.49 26.02
C GLN A 91 9.73 -14.69 25.03
N HIS A 92 10.35 -14.08 24.01
CA HIS A 92 9.63 -13.33 22.96
C HIS A 92 8.94 -14.23 21.92
N ILE A 93 9.13 -15.55 21.97
CA ILE A 93 8.60 -16.52 20.99
C ILE A 93 7.24 -17.05 21.47
N PRO A 94 6.12 -16.69 20.82
CA PRO A 94 4.82 -17.27 21.14
C PRO A 94 4.78 -18.79 20.91
N HIS A 95 3.89 -19.48 21.63
CA HIS A 95 3.77 -20.94 21.58
C HIS A 95 3.39 -21.51 20.20
N ASP A 96 2.73 -20.73 19.37
CA ASP A 96 2.28 -21.08 18.01
C ASP A 96 3.24 -20.59 16.91
N VAL A 97 4.40 -20.02 17.29
CA VAL A 97 5.40 -19.49 16.37
C VAL A 97 6.68 -20.30 16.43
N THR A 98 7.21 -20.66 15.26
CA THR A 98 8.47 -21.38 15.11
C THR A 98 9.51 -20.48 14.47
N ILE A 99 10.61 -20.23 15.19
CA ILE A 99 11.76 -19.52 14.61
C ILE A 99 12.52 -20.45 13.66
N GLN A 100 13.01 -19.91 12.55
CA GLN A 100 13.93 -20.57 11.64
C GLN A 100 15.29 -19.89 11.71
N VAL A 101 16.35 -20.69 11.66
CA VAL A 101 17.73 -20.18 11.51
C VAL A 101 18.44 -20.90 10.39
N LEU A 102 19.22 -20.13 9.62
CA LEU A 102 20.01 -20.64 8.51
C LEU A 102 21.34 -21.22 9.00
N THR A 103 21.83 -22.28 8.36
CA THR A 103 23.19 -22.78 8.55
C THR A 103 23.74 -23.40 7.27
N GLN A 104 25.04 -23.20 7.04
CA GLN A 104 25.76 -23.85 5.95
C GLN A 104 26.13 -25.29 6.32
N ALA A 105 26.44 -26.12 5.31
CA ALA A 105 26.91 -27.49 5.47
C ALA A 105 28.37 -27.58 5.98
N ARG A 106 28.68 -26.89 7.09
CA ARG A 106 29.99 -26.89 7.76
C ARG A 106 29.82 -27.19 9.25
N GLY A 107 30.61 -28.14 9.76
CA GLY A 107 30.39 -28.67 11.10
C GLY A 107 30.53 -27.65 12.23
N ASP A 108 31.49 -26.73 12.13
CA ASP A 108 31.68 -25.64 13.09
C ASP A 108 30.48 -24.68 13.11
N LEU A 109 29.92 -24.37 11.94
CA LEU A 109 28.76 -23.48 11.81
C LEU A 109 27.48 -24.14 12.32
N ILE A 110 27.29 -25.43 12.05
CA ILE A 110 26.16 -26.21 12.58
C ILE A 110 26.22 -26.21 14.10
N ASP A 111 27.37 -26.49 14.71
CA ASP A 111 27.53 -26.53 16.16
C ASP A 111 27.23 -25.17 16.82
N ARG A 112 27.70 -24.08 16.21
CA ARG A 112 27.38 -22.72 16.66
C ARG A 112 25.89 -22.41 16.52
N THR A 113 25.24 -22.87 15.45
CA THR A 113 23.79 -22.71 15.25
C THR A 113 23.00 -23.39 16.37
N PHE A 114 23.34 -24.63 16.73
CA PHE A 114 22.70 -25.34 17.85
C PHE A 114 23.01 -24.73 19.22
N THR A 115 24.16 -24.05 19.35
CA THR A 115 24.47 -23.28 20.56
C THR A 115 23.53 -22.08 20.69
N ALA A 116 23.24 -21.37 19.59
CA ALA A 116 22.29 -20.27 19.58
C ALA A 116 20.87 -20.73 19.96
N LEU A 117 20.46 -21.90 19.46
CA LEU A 117 19.10 -22.46 19.66
C LEU A 117 18.89 -23.19 20.99
N ARG A 118 19.88 -23.24 21.88
CA ARG A 118 19.74 -23.93 23.17
C ARG A 118 18.50 -23.43 23.91
N ASP A 119 17.70 -24.35 24.44
CA ASP A 119 16.46 -24.07 25.20
C ASP A 119 15.32 -23.45 24.37
N ALA A 120 15.43 -23.38 23.04
CA ALA A 120 14.30 -23.01 22.19
C ALA A 120 13.16 -24.04 22.36
N PRO A 121 11.89 -23.61 22.49
CA PRO A 121 10.77 -24.55 22.61
C PRO A 121 10.51 -25.30 21.29
N GLN A 122 10.67 -24.60 20.16
CA GLN A 122 10.56 -25.16 18.81
C GLN A 122 11.41 -24.33 17.85
N ALA A 123 12.03 -24.98 16.86
CA ALA A 123 12.85 -24.32 15.87
C ALA A 123 12.94 -25.11 14.56
N ILE A 124 13.06 -24.39 13.44
CA ILE A 124 13.44 -24.92 12.14
C ILE A 124 14.95 -24.69 11.94
N VAL A 125 15.69 -25.77 11.68
CA VAL A 125 17.10 -25.69 11.27
C VAL A 125 17.15 -25.80 9.76
N HIS A 126 17.49 -24.69 9.10
CA HIS A 126 17.57 -24.59 7.65
C HIS A 126 19.00 -24.82 7.18
N LEU A 127 19.27 -26.02 6.66
CA LEU A 127 20.52 -26.40 6.02
C LEU A 127 20.47 -26.07 4.52
N TYR A 128 21.57 -25.54 3.98
CA TYR A 128 21.70 -25.35 2.54
C TYR A 128 23.13 -25.56 2.04
N ASN A 129 23.24 -25.85 0.75
CA ASN A 129 24.47 -25.77 -0.04
C ASN A 129 24.12 -25.57 -1.52
N ALA A 130 24.93 -24.81 -2.25
CA ALA A 130 24.72 -24.60 -3.68
C ALA A 130 24.95 -25.89 -4.49
N THR A 131 24.00 -26.20 -5.38
CA THR A 131 23.97 -27.45 -6.14
C THR A 131 24.18 -27.28 -7.63
N ALA A 132 24.02 -26.08 -8.20
CA ALA A 132 24.06 -25.91 -9.65
C ALA A 132 25.44 -26.21 -10.28
N PRO A 133 25.50 -26.67 -11.55
CA PRO A 133 26.76 -26.96 -12.26
C PRO A 133 27.78 -25.84 -12.16
N LEU A 134 27.35 -24.59 -12.35
CA LEU A 134 28.22 -23.41 -12.29
C LEU A 134 28.97 -23.30 -10.95
N PHE A 135 28.28 -23.56 -9.85
CA PHE A 135 28.86 -23.49 -8.51
C PHE A 135 29.75 -24.70 -8.23
N ARG A 136 29.30 -25.91 -8.60
CA ARG A 136 30.09 -27.13 -8.48
C ARG A 136 31.41 -27.03 -9.24
N GLU A 137 31.40 -26.50 -10.45
CA GLU A 137 32.59 -26.39 -11.32
C GLU A 137 33.51 -25.22 -10.96
N ARG A 138 32.95 -24.05 -10.64
CA ARG A 138 33.75 -22.82 -10.50
C ARG A 138 34.05 -22.41 -9.06
N VAL A 139 33.13 -22.71 -8.14
CA VAL A 139 33.25 -22.29 -6.73
C VAL A 139 33.84 -23.41 -5.90
N PHE A 140 33.19 -24.58 -5.88
CA PHE A 140 33.60 -25.69 -5.02
C PHE A 140 34.64 -26.61 -5.67
N ARG A 141 34.62 -26.73 -7.00
CA ARG A 141 35.42 -27.71 -7.77
C ARG A 141 35.19 -29.14 -7.27
N GLN A 142 33.93 -29.47 -7.03
CA GLN A 142 33.49 -30.76 -6.48
C GLN A 142 32.54 -31.47 -7.45
N SER A 143 32.61 -32.79 -7.46
CA SER A 143 31.70 -33.67 -8.17
C SER A 143 30.31 -33.71 -7.54
N LYS A 144 29.32 -34.20 -8.29
CA LYS A 144 27.95 -34.44 -7.76
C LYS A 144 27.96 -35.30 -6.49
N ALA A 145 28.74 -36.38 -6.48
CA ALA A 145 28.86 -37.28 -5.33
C ALA A 145 29.45 -36.59 -4.09
N GLU A 146 30.47 -35.75 -4.26
CA GLU A 146 31.05 -34.98 -3.15
C GLU A 146 30.06 -33.95 -2.59
N ILE A 147 29.26 -33.31 -3.44
CA ILE A 147 28.22 -32.36 -3.02
C ILE A 147 27.08 -33.08 -2.27
N VAL A 148 26.69 -34.27 -2.71
CA VAL A 148 25.72 -35.11 -1.99
C VAL A 148 26.26 -35.54 -0.63
N GLU A 149 27.52 -35.99 -0.56
CA GLU A 149 28.11 -36.40 0.72
C GLU A 149 28.29 -35.20 1.67
N LEU A 150 28.60 -34.00 1.17
CA LEU A 150 28.62 -32.77 1.96
C LEU A 150 27.26 -32.50 2.62
N ALA A 151 26.18 -32.55 1.86
CA ALA A 151 24.83 -32.38 2.38
C ALA A 151 24.45 -33.50 3.36
N CYS A 152 24.79 -34.75 3.05
CA CYS A 152 24.53 -35.90 3.90
C CYS A 152 25.28 -35.82 5.24
N ALA A 153 26.56 -35.46 5.23
CA ALA A 153 27.37 -35.33 6.44
C ALA A 153 26.79 -34.25 7.38
N ALA A 154 26.44 -33.09 6.82
CA ALA A 154 25.75 -32.02 7.56
C ALA A 154 24.39 -32.48 8.10
N ALA A 155 23.60 -33.19 7.29
CA ALA A 155 22.30 -33.73 7.71
C ALA A 155 22.43 -34.72 8.88
N ARG A 156 23.45 -35.61 8.87
CA ARG A 156 23.74 -36.53 9.98
C ARG A 156 24.11 -35.77 11.25
N GLN A 157 24.93 -34.72 11.15
CA GLN A 157 25.31 -33.89 12.29
C GLN A 157 24.10 -33.16 12.89
N ILE A 158 23.29 -32.50 12.06
CA ILE A 158 22.05 -31.82 12.49
C ILE A 158 21.13 -32.81 13.22
N ARG A 159 20.93 -34.01 12.65
CA ARG A 159 20.13 -35.07 13.29
C ARG A 159 20.67 -35.44 14.67
N ALA A 160 21.97 -35.63 14.80
CA ALA A 160 22.61 -35.96 16.08
C ALA A 160 22.46 -34.83 17.11
N ARG A 161 22.58 -33.56 16.69
CA ARG A 161 22.41 -32.40 17.57
C ARG A 161 20.95 -32.23 18.04
N CYS A 162 19.98 -32.43 17.16
CA CYS A 162 18.56 -32.45 17.54
C CYS A 162 18.25 -33.58 18.54
N ALA A 163 18.77 -34.78 18.32
CA ALA A 163 18.58 -35.91 19.23
C ALA A 163 19.19 -35.66 20.62
N ALA A 164 20.27 -34.89 20.69
CA ALA A 164 20.90 -34.47 21.94
C ALA A 164 20.11 -33.37 22.69
N GLN A 165 19.11 -32.74 22.05
CA GLN A 165 18.27 -31.69 22.61
C GLN A 165 16.78 -32.07 22.47
N PRO A 166 16.31 -33.13 23.16
CA PRO A 166 14.96 -33.70 22.96
C PRO A 166 13.82 -32.81 23.49
N ALA A 167 14.12 -31.79 24.31
CA ALA A 167 13.13 -30.86 24.82
C ALA A 167 12.62 -29.87 23.76
N THR A 168 13.41 -29.62 22.71
CA THR A 168 13.05 -28.74 21.61
C THR A 168 12.31 -29.52 20.52
N ARG A 169 11.20 -28.96 20.03
CA ARG A 169 10.49 -29.51 18.86
C ARG A 169 11.18 -29.05 17.58
N TRP A 170 11.90 -29.97 16.95
CA TRP A 170 12.70 -29.70 15.75
C TRP A 170 11.90 -29.91 14.47
N THR A 171 12.01 -28.96 13.55
CA THR A 171 11.66 -29.12 12.13
C THR A 171 12.93 -28.99 11.30
N PHE A 172 13.06 -29.83 10.27
CA PHE A 172 14.22 -29.77 9.38
C PHE A 172 13.86 -29.05 8.09
N GLN A 173 14.74 -28.18 7.59
CA GLN A 173 14.62 -27.64 6.24
C GLN A 173 15.91 -27.86 5.47
N TYR A 174 15.80 -28.34 4.24
CA TYR A 174 16.93 -28.42 3.30
C TYR A 174 16.65 -27.60 2.04
N SER A 175 17.63 -26.81 1.62
CA SER A 175 17.63 -26.13 0.33
C SER A 175 18.78 -26.60 -0.54
N PRO A 176 18.53 -27.23 -1.71
CA PRO A 176 19.46 -27.22 -2.81
C PRO A 176 19.54 -25.78 -3.35
N GLU A 177 20.40 -24.94 -2.75
CA GLU A 177 20.57 -23.55 -3.18
C GLU A 177 20.98 -23.53 -4.66
N THR A 178 20.50 -22.55 -5.42
CA THR A 178 20.59 -22.48 -6.89
C THR A 178 19.77 -23.56 -7.62
N PHE A 179 18.68 -24.04 -7.01
CA PHE A 179 17.76 -25.03 -7.56
C PHE A 179 17.28 -24.71 -8.98
N CYS A 180 16.85 -23.46 -9.23
CA CYS A 180 16.28 -23.06 -10.53
C CYS A 180 17.20 -23.29 -11.74
N PHE A 181 18.51 -23.45 -11.51
CA PHE A 181 19.50 -23.82 -12.52
C PHE A 181 20.38 -25.01 -12.11
N THR A 182 19.85 -25.90 -11.26
CA THR A 182 20.37 -27.23 -10.99
C THR A 182 19.67 -28.24 -11.89
N GLU A 183 20.34 -29.32 -12.30
CA GLU A 183 19.70 -30.38 -13.09
C GLU A 183 18.58 -31.05 -12.29
N PRO A 184 17.36 -31.23 -12.85
CA PRO A 184 16.20 -31.73 -12.11
C PRO A 184 16.44 -33.07 -11.41
N GLU A 185 17.10 -34.00 -12.10
CA GLU A 185 17.42 -35.33 -11.58
C GLU A 185 18.41 -35.25 -10.41
N PHE A 186 19.37 -34.32 -10.48
CA PHE A 186 20.34 -34.13 -9.39
C PHE A 186 19.72 -33.42 -8.19
N ALA A 187 18.81 -32.47 -8.41
CA ALA A 187 18.05 -31.83 -7.35
C ALA A 187 17.19 -32.86 -6.57
N LEU A 188 16.58 -33.82 -7.27
CA LEU A 188 15.90 -34.95 -6.64
C LEU A 188 16.88 -35.83 -5.86
N GLU A 189 17.96 -36.29 -6.50
CA GLU A 189 18.97 -37.16 -5.88
C GLU A 189 19.46 -36.65 -4.53
N ILE A 190 19.85 -35.38 -4.46
CA ILE A 190 20.39 -34.80 -3.23
C ILE A 190 19.32 -34.61 -2.15
N CYS A 191 18.10 -34.19 -2.53
CA CYS A 191 17.00 -34.04 -1.58
C CYS A 191 16.56 -35.40 -1.01
N GLU A 192 16.54 -36.44 -1.84
CA GLU A 192 16.24 -37.82 -1.42
C GLU A 192 17.28 -38.34 -0.43
N ALA A 193 18.56 -38.09 -0.71
CA ALA A 193 19.66 -38.50 0.16
C ALA A 193 19.56 -37.83 1.55
N VAL A 194 19.25 -36.53 1.59
CA VAL A 194 19.01 -35.79 2.85
C VAL A 194 17.77 -36.32 3.57
N ALA A 195 16.66 -36.54 2.86
CA ALA A 195 15.42 -37.05 3.42
C ALA A 195 15.59 -38.47 4.01
N ALA A 196 16.38 -39.34 3.37
CA ALA A 196 16.69 -40.67 3.89
C ALA A 196 17.40 -40.63 5.25
N ILE A 197 18.20 -39.58 5.50
CA ILE A 197 18.90 -39.38 6.77
C ILE A 197 17.96 -38.83 7.84
N TRP A 198 17.16 -37.81 7.51
CA TRP A 198 16.25 -37.15 8.45
C TRP A 198 14.98 -37.95 8.74
N GLN A 199 14.58 -38.85 7.83
CA GLN A 199 13.44 -39.75 7.97
C GLN A 199 12.17 -38.97 8.35
N PRO A 200 11.67 -38.12 7.42
CA PRO A 200 10.53 -37.25 7.69
C PRO A 200 9.30 -38.04 8.12
N GLY A 201 8.44 -37.41 8.90
CA GLY A 201 7.20 -38.01 9.37
C GLY A 201 6.49 -37.14 10.41
N PRO A 202 5.38 -37.61 11.01
CA PRO A 202 4.55 -36.79 11.90
C PRO A 202 5.30 -36.18 13.10
N GLN A 203 6.31 -36.88 13.62
CA GLN A 203 7.13 -36.43 14.75
C GLN A 203 8.39 -35.68 14.31
N ARG A 204 8.71 -35.67 13.00
CA ARG A 204 9.90 -35.08 12.41
C ARG A 204 9.48 -34.37 11.11
N PRO A 205 8.77 -33.24 11.23
CA PRO A 205 8.37 -32.48 10.06
C PRO A 205 9.62 -32.03 9.29
N MET A 206 9.51 -32.06 7.98
CA MET A 206 10.60 -31.70 7.07
C MET A 206 10.07 -30.82 5.95
N ILE A 207 10.89 -29.85 5.57
CA ILE A 207 10.65 -28.91 4.50
C ILE A 207 11.76 -29.11 3.46
N ILE A 208 11.38 -29.25 2.20
CA ILE A 208 12.31 -29.10 1.08
C ILE A 208 12.02 -27.75 0.46
N ASN A 209 12.97 -26.82 0.55
CA ASN A 209 12.84 -25.48 -0.01
C ASN A 209 13.58 -25.40 -1.35
N LEU A 210 12.89 -24.99 -2.41
CA LEU A 210 13.38 -25.03 -3.78
C LEU A 210 13.57 -23.59 -4.29
N PRO A 211 14.71 -22.93 -4.00
CA PRO A 211 14.85 -21.50 -4.27
C PRO A 211 15.04 -21.18 -5.75
N ALA A 212 14.43 -20.09 -6.21
CA ALA A 212 14.89 -19.39 -7.41
C ALA A 212 15.94 -18.35 -6.99
N THR A 213 17.11 -18.83 -6.54
CA THR A 213 18.21 -17.99 -5.99
C THR A 213 18.60 -16.85 -6.93
N VAL A 214 18.60 -17.14 -8.23
CA VAL A 214 18.59 -16.12 -9.29
C VAL A 214 17.43 -16.46 -10.21
N GLU A 215 16.56 -15.50 -10.49
CA GLU A 215 15.48 -15.70 -11.45
C GLU A 215 16.05 -15.77 -12.88
N VAL A 216 16.21 -16.97 -13.44
CA VAL A 216 16.91 -17.17 -14.72
C VAL A 216 15.99 -17.36 -15.94
N ASN A 217 14.71 -17.64 -15.72
CA ASN A 217 13.75 -17.92 -16.79
C ASN A 217 12.34 -17.40 -16.45
N THR A 218 11.36 -17.61 -17.32
CA THR A 218 9.98 -17.20 -17.07
C THR A 218 9.29 -18.07 -15.99
N PRO A 219 8.27 -17.54 -15.29
CA PRO A 219 7.60 -18.23 -14.18
C PRO A 219 7.06 -19.64 -14.49
N ASN A 220 6.57 -19.85 -15.70
CA ASN A 220 6.05 -21.15 -16.12
C ASN A 220 7.13 -22.25 -16.15
N VAL A 221 8.40 -21.89 -16.40
CA VAL A 221 9.51 -22.85 -16.37
C VAL A 221 9.82 -23.27 -14.94
N TYR A 222 9.78 -22.33 -14.00
CA TYR A 222 9.92 -22.63 -12.58
C TYR A 222 8.75 -23.47 -12.06
N ALA A 223 7.52 -23.16 -12.47
CA ALA A 223 6.35 -23.99 -12.15
C ALA A 223 6.47 -25.43 -12.68
N ASP A 224 6.97 -25.62 -13.91
CA ASP A 224 7.26 -26.95 -14.46
C ASP A 224 8.33 -27.70 -13.63
N GLN A 225 9.36 -27.00 -13.12
CA GLN A 225 10.36 -27.57 -12.20
C GLN A 225 9.74 -28.01 -10.86
N ILE A 226 8.87 -27.18 -10.29
CA ILE A 226 8.17 -27.50 -9.03
C ILE A 226 7.22 -28.68 -9.23
N GLU A 227 6.41 -28.69 -10.30
CA GLU A 227 5.49 -29.80 -10.57
C GLU A 227 6.26 -31.10 -10.82
N TYR A 228 7.34 -31.04 -11.60
CA TYR A 228 8.24 -32.17 -11.81
C TYR A 228 8.79 -32.70 -10.48
N PHE A 229 9.34 -31.83 -9.63
CA PHE A 229 9.88 -32.23 -8.33
C PHE A 229 8.80 -32.90 -7.46
N CYS A 230 7.62 -32.28 -7.35
CA CYS A 230 6.49 -32.80 -6.57
C CYS A 230 6.02 -34.18 -7.04
N ARG A 231 6.07 -34.47 -8.34
CA ARG A 231 5.66 -35.76 -8.91
C ARG A 231 6.68 -36.87 -8.67
N HIS A 232 7.97 -36.54 -8.54
CA HIS A 232 9.05 -37.53 -8.53
C HIS A 232 9.71 -37.71 -7.16
N PHE A 233 9.54 -36.78 -6.24
CA PHE A 233 10.06 -36.93 -4.88
C PHE A 233 9.30 -38.04 -4.13
N SER A 234 10.00 -39.11 -3.77
CA SER A 234 9.47 -40.37 -3.26
C SER A 234 8.68 -40.23 -1.96
N GLN A 235 9.01 -39.21 -1.16
CA GLN A 235 8.41 -38.94 0.15
C GLN A 235 7.53 -37.68 0.13
N ARG A 236 6.94 -37.32 -1.02
CA ARG A 236 6.14 -36.08 -1.19
C ARG A 236 5.08 -35.84 -0.12
N SER A 237 4.40 -36.88 0.34
CA SER A 237 3.34 -36.78 1.38
C SER A 237 3.87 -36.55 2.80
N GLN A 238 5.18 -36.72 3.02
CA GLN A 238 5.82 -36.60 4.34
C GLN A 238 6.56 -35.27 4.52
N VAL A 239 6.65 -34.46 3.46
CA VAL A 239 7.38 -33.18 3.47
C VAL A 239 6.46 -32.05 3.02
N ALA A 240 6.79 -30.84 3.43
CA ALA A 240 6.28 -29.63 2.79
C ALA A 240 7.25 -29.16 1.72
N ILE A 241 6.73 -28.90 0.52
CA ILE A 241 7.51 -28.26 -0.55
C ILE A 241 7.39 -26.75 -0.39
N SER A 242 8.51 -26.11 -0.10
CA SER A 242 8.63 -24.66 0.03
C SER A 242 9.26 -24.06 -1.22
N VAL A 243 8.85 -22.85 -1.57
CA VAL A 243 9.50 -22.06 -2.62
C VAL A 243 10.02 -20.75 -2.07
N HIS A 244 11.15 -20.31 -2.62
CA HIS A 244 11.84 -19.08 -2.24
C HIS A 244 12.28 -18.36 -3.53
N PRO A 245 11.37 -17.68 -4.24
CA PRO A 245 11.72 -16.98 -5.46
C PRO A 245 12.35 -15.60 -5.17
N HIS A 246 13.47 -15.30 -5.81
CA HIS A 246 13.93 -13.92 -6.00
C HIS A 246 13.28 -13.29 -7.23
N ASN A 247 13.61 -12.03 -7.51
CA ASN A 247 12.91 -11.19 -8.47
C ASN A 247 13.78 -10.64 -9.61
N ASP A 248 14.86 -11.33 -10.00
CA ASP A 248 15.88 -10.80 -10.94
C ASP A 248 15.33 -10.46 -12.33
N ARG A 249 14.18 -11.03 -12.73
CA ARG A 249 13.46 -10.76 -13.99
C ARG A 249 12.13 -10.04 -13.74
N GLY A 250 11.88 -9.60 -12.52
CA GLY A 250 10.67 -8.89 -12.13
C GLY A 250 9.43 -9.78 -12.04
N THR A 251 9.59 -11.11 -11.94
CA THR A 251 8.47 -12.06 -11.93
C THR A 251 8.43 -12.99 -10.71
N GLY A 252 9.08 -12.62 -9.60
CA GLY A 252 9.11 -13.42 -8.37
C GLY A 252 7.72 -13.76 -7.81
N THR A 253 6.78 -12.80 -7.83
CA THR A 253 5.37 -13.02 -7.43
C THR A 253 4.70 -14.08 -8.30
N ALA A 254 4.86 -13.98 -9.63
CA ALA A 254 4.30 -14.96 -10.55
C ALA A 254 4.98 -16.34 -10.39
N CYS A 255 6.29 -16.39 -10.13
CA CYS A 255 6.99 -17.62 -9.80
C CYS A 255 6.38 -18.32 -8.58
N ALA A 256 6.06 -17.57 -7.51
CA ALA A 256 5.43 -18.13 -6.31
C ALA A 256 4.00 -18.62 -6.59
N GLU A 257 3.15 -17.81 -7.21
CA GLU A 257 1.74 -18.20 -7.49
C GLU A 257 1.66 -19.43 -8.39
N LEU A 258 2.45 -19.48 -9.46
CA LEU A 258 2.46 -20.65 -10.34
C LEU A 258 3.10 -21.89 -9.66
N ALA A 259 4.06 -21.70 -8.76
CA ALA A 259 4.59 -22.80 -7.95
C ALA A 259 3.55 -23.36 -6.97
N LEU A 260 2.70 -22.52 -6.37
CA LEU A 260 1.57 -22.97 -5.56
C LEU A 260 0.60 -23.82 -6.39
N LEU A 261 0.26 -23.37 -7.60
CA LEU A 261 -0.52 -24.18 -8.55
C LEU A 261 0.18 -25.49 -8.91
N ALA A 262 1.51 -25.49 -9.04
CA ALA A 262 2.33 -26.68 -9.30
C ALA A 262 2.41 -27.67 -8.13
N GLY A 263 1.98 -27.26 -6.93
CA GLY A 263 1.88 -28.12 -5.75
C GLY A 263 2.88 -27.79 -4.65
N ALA A 264 3.44 -26.58 -4.61
CA ALA A 264 4.12 -26.08 -3.42
C ALA A 264 3.12 -25.88 -2.26
N ASP A 265 3.57 -26.14 -1.04
CA ASP A 265 2.79 -26.04 0.20
C ASP A 265 3.11 -24.77 1.00
N ARG A 266 4.26 -24.14 0.71
CA ARG A 266 4.86 -23.08 1.52
C ARG A 266 5.62 -22.06 0.68
N VAL A 267 5.62 -20.80 1.10
CA VAL A 267 6.36 -19.71 0.44
C VAL A 267 7.22 -18.97 1.46
N GLU A 268 8.49 -18.76 1.11
CA GLU A 268 9.42 -17.88 1.82
C GLU A 268 9.55 -16.55 1.06
N GLY A 269 9.48 -15.42 1.77
CA GLY A 269 9.65 -14.11 1.17
C GLY A 269 9.87 -13.00 2.19
N CYS A 270 9.77 -11.76 1.74
CA CYS A 270 9.88 -10.57 2.58
C CYS A 270 8.67 -9.65 2.41
N LEU A 271 8.42 -8.80 3.40
CA LEU A 271 7.46 -7.70 3.24
C LEU A 271 7.99 -6.68 2.22
N PHE A 272 7.14 -6.30 1.27
CA PHE A 272 7.45 -5.40 0.16
C PHE A 272 8.65 -5.85 -0.71
N GLY A 273 8.92 -7.16 -0.71
CA GLY A 273 9.95 -7.75 -1.58
C GLY A 273 11.37 -7.31 -1.25
N ASN A 274 11.69 -7.01 0.02
CA ASN A 274 13.09 -6.79 0.41
C ASN A 274 13.95 -8.06 0.23
N GLY A 275 15.27 -7.94 0.13
CA GLY A 275 16.19 -9.06 -0.01
C GLY A 275 17.28 -8.78 -1.04
N GLU A 276 18.12 -9.79 -1.28
CA GLU A 276 19.29 -9.66 -2.15
C GLU A 276 18.95 -9.14 -3.56
N ARG A 277 19.74 -8.17 -4.05
CA ARG A 277 19.68 -7.58 -5.41
C ARG A 277 18.33 -6.95 -5.76
N THR A 278 17.42 -7.75 -6.29
CA THR A 278 16.07 -7.37 -6.76
C THR A 278 15.01 -7.75 -5.74
N GLY A 279 15.39 -8.41 -4.65
CA GLY A 279 14.51 -8.77 -3.57
C GLY A 279 14.04 -10.22 -3.60
N ASN A 280 13.47 -10.64 -2.48
CA ASN A 280 12.65 -11.84 -2.41
C ASN A 280 11.25 -11.55 -2.96
N VAL A 281 10.45 -12.61 -3.16
CA VAL A 281 9.03 -12.43 -3.43
C VAL A 281 8.35 -11.64 -2.32
N ASP A 282 7.43 -10.75 -2.71
CA ASP A 282 6.69 -9.89 -1.78
C ASP A 282 5.49 -10.63 -1.16
N LEU A 283 5.57 -10.86 0.15
CA LEU A 283 4.54 -11.53 0.92
C LEU A 283 3.27 -10.69 1.09
N VAL A 284 3.37 -9.36 1.07
CA VAL A 284 2.19 -8.47 1.12
C VAL A 284 1.39 -8.62 -0.17
N THR A 285 2.08 -8.54 -1.32
CA THR A 285 1.44 -8.75 -2.63
C THR A 285 0.79 -10.13 -2.72
N LEU A 286 1.48 -11.21 -2.33
CA LEU A 286 0.91 -12.56 -2.39
C LEU A 286 -0.32 -12.71 -1.50
N ALA A 287 -0.27 -12.23 -0.26
CA ALA A 287 -1.41 -12.29 0.65
C ALA A 287 -2.63 -11.54 0.11
N LEU A 288 -2.43 -10.32 -0.42
CA LEU A 288 -3.53 -9.51 -0.94
C LEU A 288 -4.02 -9.98 -2.33
N ASN A 289 -3.17 -10.67 -3.10
CA ASN A 289 -3.61 -11.40 -4.30
C ASN A 289 -4.57 -12.54 -3.93
N LEU A 290 -4.35 -13.27 -2.83
CA LEU A 290 -5.32 -14.24 -2.32
C LEU A 290 -6.61 -13.56 -1.84
N TYR A 291 -6.46 -12.50 -1.04
CA TYR A 291 -7.58 -11.75 -0.47
C TYR A 291 -8.55 -11.24 -1.54
N THR A 292 -8.03 -10.63 -2.62
CA THR A 292 -8.84 -10.12 -3.73
C THR A 292 -9.49 -11.20 -4.59
N GLN A 293 -9.07 -12.46 -4.44
CA GLN A 293 -9.72 -13.63 -5.04
C GLN A 293 -10.67 -14.36 -4.06
N GLY A 294 -10.91 -13.80 -2.87
CA GLY A 294 -11.80 -14.37 -1.86
C GLY A 294 -11.18 -15.52 -1.05
N VAL A 295 -9.85 -15.68 -1.09
CA VAL A 295 -9.11 -16.66 -0.28
C VAL A 295 -8.49 -15.94 0.91
N THR A 296 -8.84 -16.33 2.14
CA THR A 296 -8.33 -15.72 3.37
C THR A 296 -6.83 -15.97 3.53
N PRO A 297 -5.94 -14.96 3.46
CA PRO A 297 -4.49 -15.18 3.45
C PRO A 297 -3.88 -15.60 4.79
N GLU A 298 -4.66 -15.64 5.87
CA GLU A 298 -4.20 -15.89 7.25
C GLU A 298 -3.08 -14.95 7.73
N LEU A 299 -2.92 -13.81 7.04
CA LEU A 299 -2.08 -12.70 7.43
C LEU A 299 -2.92 -11.43 7.48
N ASP A 300 -2.63 -10.57 8.45
CA ASP A 300 -3.36 -9.33 8.68
C ASP A 300 -2.57 -8.11 8.20
N PHE A 301 -3.13 -7.43 7.22
CA PHE A 301 -2.63 -6.18 6.66
C PHE A 301 -3.70 -5.07 6.72
N SER A 302 -4.63 -5.14 7.68
CA SER A 302 -5.70 -4.15 7.86
C SER A 302 -5.18 -2.74 8.20
N ASP A 303 -3.96 -2.62 8.70
CA ASP A 303 -3.25 -1.35 8.91
C ASP A 303 -1.97 -1.29 8.06
N MET A 304 -2.14 -1.04 6.75
CA MET A 304 -1.03 -0.92 5.82
C MET A 304 -0.07 0.23 6.18
N ARG A 305 -0.58 1.29 6.84
CA ARG A 305 0.21 2.47 7.20
C ARG A 305 1.26 2.11 8.27
N GLU A 306 0.85 1.39 9.30
CA GLU A 306 1.77 0.92 10.34
C GLU A 306 2.80 -0.07 9.78
N VAL A 307 2.38 -0.97 8.89
CA VAL A 307 3.29 -1.90 8.19
C VAL A 307 4.34 -1.12 7.40
N LEU A 308 3.92 -0.14 6.58
CA LEU A 308 4.83 0.72 5.81
C LEU A 308 5.81 1.48 6.70
N GLU A 309 5.33 2.07 7.81
CA GLU A 309 6.17 2.84 8.73
C GLU A 309 7.27 1.95 9.33
N VAL A 310 6.89 0.79 9.88
CA VAL A 310 7.84 -0.10 10.53
C VAL A 310 8.83 -0.69 9.52
N VAL A 311 8.37 -1.16 8.36
CA VAL A 311 9.26 -1.74 7.35
C VAL A 311 10.23 -0.69 6.80
N THR A 312 9.75 0.50 6.44
CA THR A 312 10.60 1.59 5.93
C THR A 312 11.64 2.02 6.97
N ARG A 313 11.22 2.16 8.24
CA ARG A 313 12.12 2.52 9.35
C ARG A 313 13.19 1.46 9.60
N CYS A 314 12.81 0.18 9.60
CA CYS A 314 13.73 -0.90 9.93
C CYS A 314 14.70 -1.19 8.78
N ASN A 315 14.18 -1.24 7.54
CA ASN A 315 14.98 -1.49 6.34
C ASN A 315 15.79 -0.26 5.92
N GLN A 316 15.38 0.95 6.31
CA GLN A 316 15.93 2.22 5.80
C GLN A 316 15.87 2.32 4.27
N LEU A 317 14.83 1.70 3.69
CA LEU A 317 14.55 1.70 2.26
C LEU A 317 13.09 2.11 2.05
N PRO A 318 12.80 3.02 1.11
CA PRO A 318 11.44 3.43 0.81
C PRO A 318 10.70 2.31 0.06
N VAL A 319 9.38 2.24 0.25
CA VAL A 319 8.50 1.45 -0.63
C VAL A 319 8.19 2.27 -1.88
N HIS A 320 8.27 1.64 -3.05
CA HIS A 320 8.06 2.33 -4.32
C HIS A 320 6.62 2.87 -4.41
N PRO A 321 6.37 4.09 -4.95
CA PRO A 321 5.01 4.66 -5.03
C PRO A 321 4.00 3.82 -5.83
N ARG A 322 4.47 2.89 -6.66
CA ARG A 322 3.63 1.95 -7.43
C ARG A 322 3.71 0.51 -6.95
N HIS A 323 4.28 0.27 -5.77
CA HIS A 323 4.36 -1.07 -5.19
C HIS A 323 2.93 -1.59 -4.93
N PRO A 324 2.54 -2.78 -5.42
CA PRO A 324 1.17 -3.25 -5.31
C PRO A 324 0.60 -3.12 -3.89
N TYR A 325 -0.67 -2.68 -3.81
CA TYR A 325 -1.45 -2.46 -2.57
C TYR A 325 -0.95 -1.41 -1.58
N ALA A 326 0.35 -1.12 -1.51
CA ALA A 326 0.94 -0.28 -0.47
C ALA A 326 1.58 1.02 -1.00
N GLY A 327 1.89 1.09 -2.29
CA GLY A 327 2.48 2.27 -2.91
C GLY A 327 1.53 3.46 -2.88
N GLU A 328 2.08 4.66 -2.68
CA GLU A 328 1.32 5.92 -2.55
C GLU A 328 0.32 6.19 -3.69
N LEU A 329 0.55 5.62 -4.88
CA LEU A 329 -0.23 5.87 -6.10
C LEU A 329 -1.17 4.73 -6.49
N VAL A 330 -1.20 3.60 -5.76
CA VAL A 330 -1.88 2.38 -6.25
C VAL A 330 -3.40 2.46 -6.22
N PHE A 331 -3.96 3.31 -5.36
CA PHE A 331 -5.39 3.60 -5.34
C PHE A 331 -5.73 4.89 -6.08
N THR A 332 -4.73 5.65 -6.56
CA THR A 332 -4.95 6.97 -7.15
C THR A 332 -5.38 6.89 -8.63
N ALA A 333 -6.47 7.59 -8.96
CA ALA A 333 -6.92 7.86 -10.31
C ALA A 333 -6.62 9.32 -10.71
N PHE A 334 -5.70 9.52 -11.65
CA PHE A 334 -5.37 10.85 -12.21
C PHE A 334 -6.31 11.28 -13.34
N SER A 335 -6.86 10.32 -14.08
CA SER A 335 -7.76 10.60 -15.20
C SER A 335 -9.12 11.05 -14.68
N GLY A 336 -9.62 12.19 -15.17
CA GLY A 336 -10.97 12.66 -14.88
C GLY A 336 -12.08 11.67 -15.24
N SER A 337 -11.91 10.84 -16.29
CA SER A 337 -12.90 9.82 -16.64
C SER A 337 -12.91 8.65 -15.64
N HIS A 338 -11.75 8.25 -15.13
CA HIS A 338 -11.65 7.22 -14.10
C HIS A 338 -12.22 7.74 -12.77
N GLN A 339 -11.92 8.98 -12.39
CA GLN A 339 -12.49 9.63 -11.21
C GLN A 339 -14.02 9.69 -11.29
N ASP A 340 -14.60 10.06 -12.43
CA ASP A 340 -16.06 10.07 -12.63
C ASP A 340 -16.67 8.66 -12.52
N ALA A 341 -16.04 7.64 -13.09
CA ALA A 341 -16.50 6.26 -13.01
C ALA A 341 -16.45 5.72 -11.57
N ILE A 342 -15.36 5.98 -10.84
CA ILE A 342 -15.22 5.63 -9.42
C ILE A 342 -16.30 6.33 -8.59
N ARG A 343 -16.51 7.63 -8.78
CA ARG A 343 -17.56 8.39 -8.09
C ARG A 343 -18.95 7.81 -8.33
N LYS A 344 -19.28 7.46 -9.58
CA LYS A 344 -20.54 6.81 -9.92
C LYS A 344 -20.66 5.42 -9.28
N GLY A 345 -19.57 4.65 -9.27
CA GLY A 345 -19.49 3.36 -8.58
C GLY A 345 -19.85 3.48 -7.10
N PHE A 346 -19.24 4.45 -6.39
CA PHE A 346 -19.55 4.67 -4.97
C PHE A 346 -20.99 5.10 -4.73
N ALA A 347 -21.53 5.99 -5.57
CA ALA A 347 -22.92 6.43 -5.46
C ALA A 347 -23.91 5.26 -5.66
N GLU A 348 -23.69 4.42 -6.67
CA GLU A 348 -24.54 3.26 -6.96
C GLU A 348 -24.45 2.21 -5.84
N ARG A 349 -23.22 1.90 -5.40
CA ARG A 349 -22.96 0.95 -4.31
C ARG A 349 -23.69 1.37 -3.03
N SER A 350 -23.62 2.66 -2.69
CA SER A 350 -24.31 3.24 -1.52
C SER A 350 -25.82 3.14 -1.65
N ALA A 351 -26.39 3.52 -2.81
CA ALA A 351 -27.83 3.44 -3.05
C ALA A 351 -28.37 1.99 -2.96
N ARG A 352 -27.59 1.02 -3.45
CA ARG A 352 -27.96 -0.39 -3.48
C ARG A 352 -27.56 -1.18 -2.24
N HIS A 353 -26.80 -0.60 -1.32
CA HIS A 353 -26.23 -1.28 -0.16
C HIS A 353 -25.46 -2.56 -0.55
N GLU A 354 -24.67 -2.47 -1.62
CA GLU A 354 -23.92 -3.61 -2.16
C GLU A 354 -22.79 -4.05 -1.21
N VAL A 355 -22.80 -5.34 -0.86
CA VAL A 355 -21.76 -5.96 -0.03
C VAL A 355 -20.55 -6.37 -0.88
N VAL A 356 -20.79 -6.96 -2.06
CA VAL A 356 -19.74 -7.40 -2.98
C VAL A 356 -19.01 -6.17 -3.54
N TRP A 357 -17.67 -6.20 -3.53
CA TRP A 357 -16.87 -5.13 -4.09
C TRP A 357 -16.95 -5.14 -5.62
N GLN A 358 -17.63 -4.13 -6.20
CA GLN A 358 -17.82 -3.98 -7.64
C GLN A 358 -17.47 -2.56 -8.10
N MET A 359 -16.21 -2.16 -7.86
CA MET A 359 -15.76 -0.80 -8.16
C MET A 359 -14.92 -0.74 -9.45
N PRO A 360 -15.24 0.19 -10.37
CA PRO A 360 -14.39 0.43 -11.53
C PRO A 360 -12.98 0.83 -11.10
N TYR A 361 -11.95 0.24 -11.71
CA TYR A 361 -10.53 0.56 -11.55
C TYR A 361 -9.91 0.29 -10.16
N LEU A 362 -10.69 -0.10 -9.15
CA LEU A 362 -10.20 -0.42 -7.81
C LEU A 362 -10.35 -1.93 -7.56
N PRO A 363 -9.26 -2.71 -7.51
CA PRO A 363 -9.34 -4.17 -7.33
C PRO A 363 -9.72 -4.59 -5.90
N LEU A 364 -9.56 -3.69 -4.93
CA LEU A 364 -9.79 -3.88 -3.50
C LEU A 364 -10.41 -2.61 -2.92
N ASP A 365 -11.23 -2.74 -1.87
CA ASP A 365 -11.68 -1.60 -1.07
C ASP A 365 -10.50 -1.05 -0.24
N PRO A 366 -9.99 0.16 -0.49
CA PRO A 366 -8.87 0.70 0.26
C PRO A 366 -9.09 0.70 1.79
N LEU A 367 -10.34 0.80 2.24
CA LEU A 367 -10.67 0.74 3.67
C LEU A 367 -10.32 -0.61 4.31
N ASP A 368 -10.34 -1.72 3.56
CA ASP A 368 -10.04 -3.06 4.07
C ASP A 368 -8.60 -3.18 4.58
N ILE A 369 -7.69 -2.32 4.08
CA ILE A 369 -6.28 -2.28 4.46
C ILE A 369 -5.88 -0.97 5.17
N GLY A 370 -6.87 -0.22 5.66
CA GLY A 370 -6.65 1.01 6.42
C GLY A 370 -6.25 2.22 5.57
N CYS A 371 -6.41 2.15 4.24
CA CYS A 371 -6.26 3.29 3.34
C CYS A 371 -7.58 4.07 3.23
N SER A 372 -7.51 5.37 2.92
CA SER A 372 -8.70 6.21 2.75
C SER A 372 -9.09 6.36 1.28
N TYR A 373 -10.38 6.60 1.01
CA TYR A 373 -10.84 6.96 -0.33
C TYR A 373 -10.27 8.30 -0.82
N GLU A 374 -9.78 9.15 0.07
CA GLU A 374 -9.13 10.42 -0.27
C GLU A 374 -7.82 10.20 -1.05
N ALA A 375 -7.12 9.08 -0.80
CA ALA A 375 -5.94 8.69 -1.57
C ALA A 375 -6.26 8.33 -3.03
N VAL A 376 -7.55 8.14 -3.36
CA VAL A 376 -8.00 7.73 -4.70
C VAL A 376 -8.11 8.90 -5.67
N ILE A 377 -8.36 10.12 -5.20
CA ILE A 377 -8.62 11.28 -6.07
C ILE A 377 -7.57 12.35 -5.82
N ARG A 378 -6.57 12.43 -6.70
CA ARG A 378 -5.63 13.56 -6.75
C ARG A 378 -6.05 14.55 -7.81
N VAL A 379 -5.79 15.83 -7.54
CA VAL A 379 -6.12 16.93 -8.45
C VAL A 379 -4.86 17.52 -9.07
N ASN A 380 -4.76 17.33 -10.39
CA ASN A 380 -3.72 17.86 -11.27
C ASN A 380 -4.36 18.41 -12.57
N SER A 381 -3.55 18.85 -13.52
CA SER A 381 -4.01 19.42 -14.79
C SER A 381 -4.85 18.46 -15.66
N GLN A 382 -4.82 17.15 -15.38
CA GLN A 382 -5.60 16.12 -16.07
C GLN A 382 -6.86 15.69 -15.31
N SER A 383 -7.10 16.27 -14.13
CA SER A 383 -8.24 15.90 -13.29
C SER A 383 -9.55 16.42 -13.86
N GLY A 384 -10.60 15.61 -13.72
CA GLY A 384 -11.91 15.92 -14.28
C GLY A 384 -12.62 17.02 -13.49
N LYS A 385 -13.67 17.61 -14.10
CA LYS A 385 -14.47 18.69 -13.52
C LYS A 385 -15.07 18.42 -12.13
N GLY A 386 -15.09 17.14 -11.71
CA GLY A 386 -15.65 16.71 -10.43
C GLY A 386 -14.64 16.37 -9.33
N GLY A 387 -13.34 16.23 -9.63
CA GLY A 387 -12.35 15.74 -8.65
C GLY A 387 -12.16 16.69 -7.47
N ALA A 388 -11.97 17.98 -7.75
CA ALA A 388 -11.83 19.01 -6.73
C ALA A 388 -13.10 19.20 -5.87
N ALA A 389 -14.27 19.13 -6.51
CA ALA A 389 -15.55 19.24 -5.82
C ALA A 389 -15.78 18.08 -4.84
N TRP A 390 -15.46 16.86 -5.26
CA TRP A 390 -15.57 15.68 -4.40
C TRP A 390 -14.64 15.76 -3.19
N LEU A 391 -13.40 16.22 -3.37
CA LEU A 391 -12.47 16.41 -2.25
C LEU A 391 -13.00 17.45 -1.24
N LEU A 392 -13.61 18.55 -1.70
CA LEU A 392 -14.23 19.54 -0.82
C LEU A 392 -15.47 18.98 -0.10
N GLU A 393 -16.25 18.13 -0.77
CA GLU A 393 -17.41 17.47 -0.17
C GLU A 393 -16.98 16.50 0.95
N GLN A 394 -15.99 15.63 0.69
CA GLN A 394 -15.53 14.65 1.68
C GLN A 394 -14.84 15.31 2.88
N ASN A 395 -13.96 16.30 2.64
CA ASN A 395 -13.14 16.91 3.71
C ASN A 395 -13.84 18.05 4.46
N HIS A 396 -14.78 18.75 3.81
CA HIS A 396 -15.39 19.96 4.34
C HIS A 396 -16.91 19.96 4.30
N GLY A 397 -17.54 18.90 3.78
CA GLY A 397 -19.00 18.77 3.68
C GLY A 397 -19.64 19.67 2.62
N LEU A 398 -18.85 20.29 1.73
CA LEU A 398 -19.35 21.29 0.77
C LEU A 398 -19.95 20.66 -0.48
N GLN A 399 -21.27 20.73 -0.62
CA GLN A 399 -21.99 20.22 -1.78
C GLN A 399 -22.13 21.32 -2.84
N LEU A 400 -21.08 21.50 -3.63
CA LEU A 400 -21.03 22.57 -4.63
C LEU A 400 -22.11 22.37 -5.73
N PRO A 401 -22.92 23.38 -6.08
CA PRO A 401 -23.82 23.30 -7.23
C PRO A 401 -23.04 23.15 -8.53
N ARG A 402 -23.67 22.56 -9.56
CA ARG A 402 -23.01 22.19 -10.82
C ARG A 402 -22.30 23.37 -11.51
N GLY A 403 -22.86 24.58 -11.42
CA GLY A 403 -22.24 25.79 -11.97
C GLY A 403 -20.93 26.16 -11.23
N LEU A 404 -20.93 26.08 -9.90
CA LEU A 404 -19.76 26.33 -9.06
C LEU A 404 -18.69 25.25 -9.20
N GLN A 405 -19.07 23.97 -9.36
CA GLN A 405 -18.11 22.89 -9.65
C GLN A 405 -17.31 23.18 -10.93
N GLN A 406 -18.00 23.62 -11.99
CA GLN A 406 -17.35 23.97 -13.25
C GLN A 406 -16.46 25.21 -13.12
N ASP A 407 -16.92 26.19 -12.36
CA ASP A 407 -16.15 27.40 -12.11
C ASP A 407 -14.86 27.11 -11.36
N PHE A 408 -14.96 26.40 -10.23
CA PHE A 408 -13.81 26.07 -9.41
C PHE A 408 -12.84 25.13 -10.13
N SER A 409 -13.34 24.19 -10.90
CA SER A 409 -12.49 23.31 -11.73
C SER A 409 -11.61 24.10 -12.70
N ARG A 410 -12.09 25.22 -13.26
CA ARG A 410 -11.26 26.08 -14.12
C ARG A 410 -10.17 26.80 -13.33
N CYS A 411 -10.48 27.31 -12.13
CA CYS A 411 -9.50 27.94 -11.25
C CYS A 411 -8.39 26.95 -10.86
N VAL A 412 -8.77 25.73 -10.50
CA VAL A 412 -7.83 24.66 -10.16
C VAL A 412 -6.95 24.30 -11.37
N GLN A 413 -7.54 24.15 -12.56
CA GLN A 413 -6.79 23.85 -13.78
C GLN A 413 -5.75 24.93 -14.08
N GLN A 414 -6.14 26.21 -14.02
CA GLN A 414 -5.23 27.33 -14.21
C GLN A 414 -4.08 27.32 -13.20
N GLN A 415 -4.36 27.03 -11.93
CA GLN A 415 -3.34 26.94 -10.89
C GLN A 415 -2.38 25.77 -11.13
N THR A 416 -2.90 24.59 -11.49
CA THR A 416 -2.07 23.40 -11.78
C THR A 416 -1.24 23.56 -13.05
N ASP A 417 -1.77 24.23 -14.08
CA ASP A 417 -1.06 24.46 -15.34
C ASP A 417 0.09 25.46 -15.15
N ALA A 418 -0.10 26.49 -14.32
CA ALA A 418 0.92 27.50 -14.04
C ALA A 418 2.08 26.95 -13.20
N HIS A 419 1.81 26.05 -12.25
CA HIS A 419 2.81 25.55 -11.30
C HIS A 419 3.35 24.15 -11.64
N GLY A 420 2.70 23.39 -12.53
CA GLY A 420 3.14 22.06 -12.97
C GLY A 420 3.12 20.98 -11.88
N GLN A 421 2.52 21.25 -10.72
CA GLN A 421 2.49 20.37 -9.56
C GLN A 421 1.05 20.00 -9.18
N GLU A 422 0.91 18.82 -8.55
CA GLU A 422 -0.36 18.39 -7.95
C GLU A 422 -0.75 19.32 -6.80
N MET A 423 -2.05 19.56 -6.64
CA MET A 423 -2.55 20.33 -5.50
C MET A 423 -2.80 19.41 -4.31
N THR A 424 -2.18 19.74 -3.18
CA THR A 424 -2.51 19.11 -1.89
C THR A 424 -3.92 19.52 -1.44
N HIS A 425 -4.55 18.77 -0.54
CA HIS A 425 -5.85 19.13 0.03
C HIS A 425 -5.84 20.53 0.66
N HIS A 426 -4.76 20.84 1.40
CA HIS A 426 -4.59 22.16 1.99
C HIS A 426 -4.52 23.25 0.92
N ALA A 427 -3.74 23.05 -0.14
CA ALA A 427 -3.65 24.01 -1.23
C ALA A 427 -5.00 24.19 -1.95
N LEU A 428 -5.75 23.10 -2.16
CA LEU A 428 -7.07 23.14 -2.78
C LEU A 428 -8.08 23.92 -1.93
N TRP A 429 -8.09 23.67 -0.61
CA TRP A 429 -8.93 24.41 0.33
C TRP A 429 -8.57 25.89 0.41
N GLN A 430 -7.27 26.22 0.46
CA GLN A 430 -6.81 27.62 0.45
C GLN A 430 -7.23 28.31 -0.85
N LEU A 431 -7.05 27.66 -2.00
CA LEU A 431 -7.48 28.21 -3.29
C LEU A 431 -8.99 28.46 -3.31
N PHE A 432 -9.80 27.51 -2.82
CA PHE A 432 -11.24 27.67 -2.71
C PHE A 432 -11.62 28.86 -1.82
N CYS A 433 -10.97 28.96 -0.65
CA CYS A 433 -11.23 30.04 0.30
C CYS A 433 -10.85 31.42 -0.24
N GLN A 434 -9.73 31.50 -0.96
CA GLN A 434 -9.26 32.72 -1.59
C GLN A 434 -10.19 33.14 -2.73
N GLN A 435 -10.53 32.20 -3.62
CA GLN A 435 -11.30 32.48 -4.83
C GLN A 435 -12.72 32.94 -4.52
N TYR A 436 -13.34 32.40 -3.47
CA TYR A 436 -14.75 32.66 -3.14
C TYR A 436 -14.97 33.50 -1.88
N GLY A 437 -13.92 34.15 -1.37
CA GLY A 437 -14.02 35.17 -0.32
C GLY A 437 -14.21 34.65 1.10
N LEU A 438 -13.80 33.42 1.41
CA LEU A 438 -13.89 32.86 2.77
C LEU A 438 -12.72 33.29 3.68
N GLN A 439 -11.54 33.56 3.12
CA GLN A 439 -10.35 33.91 3.91
C GLN A 439 -10.13 35.42 4.04
N GLN A 440 -10.16 36.15 2.92
CA GLN A 440 -10.00 37.60 2.87
C GLN A 440 -11.14 38.21 2.04
N PRO A 441 -12.39 38.23 2.58
CA PRO A 441 -13.50 38.85 1.89
C PRO A 441 -13.22 40.33 1.67
N ARG A 442 -13.48 40.80 0.45
CA ARG A 442 -13.36 42.22 0.10
C ARG A 442 -14.35 43.09 0.89
N CYS A 443 -15.51 42.53 1.21
CA CYS A 443 -16.50 43.12 2.10
C CYS A 443 -16.89 42.09 3.16
N ARG A 444 -16.48 42.31 4.42
CA ARG A 444 -16.86 41.45 5.54
C ARG A 444 -18.10 41.99 6.24
N LEU A 445 -19.11 41.15 6.40
CA LEU A 445 -20.30 41.48 7.17
C LEU A 445 -19.96 41.52 8.67
N LEU A 446 -20.14 42.69 9.29
CA LEU A 446 -20.01 42.86 10.74
C LEU A 446 -21.36 42.58 11.41
N GLN A 447 -22.41 43.26 10.94
CA GLN A 447 -23.76 43.15 11.48
C GLN A 447 -24.78 43.36 10.37
N ALA A 448 -25.91 42.64 10.45
CA ALA A 448 -27.08 42.87 9.63
C ALA A 448 -28.31 42.90 10.52
N GLU A 449 -29.20 43.84 10.25
CA GLU A 449 -30.54 43.91 10.80
C GLU A 449 -31.50 43.95 9.62
N SER A 450 -32.51 43.07 9.64
CA SER A 450 -33.57 43.08 8.64
C SER A 450 -34.93 43.16 9.31
N TYR A 451 -35.83 43.93 8.70
CA TYR A 451 -37.22 44.05 9.09
C TYR A 451 -38.09 43.83 7.86
N SER A 452 -39.05 42.91 7.96
CA SER A 452 -40.04 42.65 6.92
C SER A 452 -41.39 43.11 7.44
N ASP A 453 -42.09 43.93 6.66
CA ASP A 453 -43.47 44.32 6.99
C ASP A 453 -44.51 43.35 6.42
N ASP A 454 -45.73 43.47 6.93
CA ASP A 454 -46.88 42.64 6.50
C ASP A 454 -47.31 42.90 5.04
N GLN A 455 -46.71 43.90 4.37
CA GLN A 455 -46.94 44.23 2.97
C GLN A 455 -45.90 43.60 2.03
N GLY A 456 -44.95 42.82 2.58
CA GLY A 456 -43.93 42.11 1.82
C GLY A 456 -42.70 42.95 1.47
N GLU A 457 -42.57 44.17 2.00
CA GLU A 457 -41.34 44.96 1.88
C GLU A 457 -40.37 44.55 3.00
N THR A 458 -39.17 44.11 2.59
CA THR A 458 -38.04 43.85 3.49
C THR A 458 -37.04 44.99 3.40
N ARG A 459 -36.68 45.54 4.56
CA ARG A 459 -35.64 46.54 4.74
C ARG A 459 -34.44 45.91 5.42
N ILE A 460 -33.24 46.22 4.94
CA ILE A 460 -31.99 45.76 5.55
C ILE A 460 -31.10 46.96 5.90
N LYS A 461 -30.44 46.87 7.05
CA LYS A 461 -29.32 47.71 7.45
C LYS A 461 -28.12 46.82 7.74
N ALA A 462 -27.09 46.89 6.91
CA ALA A 462 -25.90 46.06 7.02
C ALA A 462 -24.65 46.92 7.27
N ARG A 463 -23.91 46.60 8.33
CA ARG A 463 -22.58 47.15 8.60
C ARG A 463 -21.51 46.21 8.05
N LEU A 464 -20.65 46.74 7.20
CA LEU A 464 -19.61 46.02 6.48
C LEU A 464 -18.24 46.62 6.78
N GLN A 465 -17.21 45.78 6.78
CA GLN A 465 -15.80 46.19 6.73
C GLN A 465 -15.30 46.02 5.30
N GLN A 466 -14.79 47.09 4.69
CA GLN A 466 -14.12 47.08 3.38
C GLN A 466 -12.74 47.73 3.54
N GLY A 467 -11.67 46.94 3.45
CA GLY A 467 -10.33 47.39 3.80
C GLY A 467 -10.31 47.97 5.23
N PRO A 468 -9.75 49.18 5.46
CA PRO A 468 -9.78 49.85 6.76
C PRO A 468 -11.11 50.55 7.08
N GLN A 469 -12.04 50.66 6.12
CA GLN A 469 -13.26 51.44 6.27
C GLN A 469 -14.45 50.60 6.75
N GLN A 470 -15.24 51.16 7.66
CA GLN A 470 -16.57 50.64 8.01
C GLN A 470 -17.64 51.40 7.25
N LEU A 471 -18.54 50.66 6.62
CA LEU A 471 -19.62 51.19 5.79
C LEU A 471 -20.95 50.65 6.30
N THR A 472 -21.98 51.48 6.25
CA THR A 472 -23.36 51.06 6.51
C THR A 472 -24.13 51.15 5.21
N LEU A 473 -24.76 50.04 4.82
CA LEU A 473 -25.64 49.95 3.66
C LEU A 473 -27.07 49.81 4.14
N GLU A 474 -27.98 50.54 3.50
CA GLU A 474 -29.41 50.42 3.70
C GLU A 474 -30.08 50.14 2.36
N GLY A 475 -31.05 49.22 2.34
CA GLY A 475 -31.76 48.87 1.11
C GLY A 475 -33.13 48.30 1.39
N ARG A 476 -33.97 48.27 0.35
CA ARG A 476 -35.34 47.77 0.40
C ARG A 476 -35.59 46.85 -0.79
N GLY A 477 -36.40 45.82 -0.58
CA GLY A 477 -36.76 44.85 -1.61
C GLY A 477 -37.87 43.91 -1.14
N ASN A 478 -38.20 42.90 -1.92
CA ASN A 478 -39.23 41.90 -1.59
C ASN A 478 -38.71 40.72 -0.76
N GLY A 479 -37.47 40.83 -0.25
CA GLY A 479 -36.80 39.82 0.56
C GLY A 479 -35.37 40.24 0.91
N LEU A 480 -34.73 39.52 1.83
CA LEU A 480 -33.42 39.86 2.38
C LEU A 480 -32.35 40.15 1.31
N LEU A 481 -32.13 39.18 0.40
CA LEU A 481 -31.10 39.30 -0.63
C LEU A 481 -31.43 40.39 -1.66
N SER A 482 -32.70 40.56 -2.02
CA SER A 482 -33.12 41.64 -2.93
C SER A 482 -32.87 43.03 -2.32
N ALA A 483 -33.13 43.19 -1.02
CA ALA A 483 -32.87 44.42 -0.29
C ALA A 483 -31.36 44.69 -0.18
N ALA A 484 -30.56 43.66 0.02
CA ALA A 484 -29.09 43.77 0.03
C ALA A 484 -28.53 44.14 -1.36
N VAL A 485 -29.05 43.54 -2.44
CA VAL A 485 -28.69 43.91 -3.83
C VAL A 485 -29.06 45.38 -4.11
N ALA A 486 -30.24 45.83 -3.67
CA ALA A 486 -30.63 47.23 -3.81
C ALA A 486 -29.68 48.18 -3.05
N ALA A 487 -29.26 47.79 -1.84
CA ALA A 487 -28.30 48.55 -1.04
C ALA A 487 -26.92 48.65 -1.74
N LEU A 488 -26.45 47.55 -2.33
CA LEU A 488 -25.20 47.52 -3.11
C LEU A 488 -25.30 48.40 -4.36
N ARG A 489 -26.43 48.33 -5.08
CA ARG A 489 -26.70 49.17 -6.25
C ARG A 489 -26.67 50.66 -5.89
N GLN A 490 -27.34 51.04 -4.81
CA GLN A 490 -27.38 52.44 -4.37
C GLN A 490 -25.99 52.97 -3.98
N ARG A 491 -25.13 52.14 -3.37
CA ARG A 491 -23.82 52.57 -2.88
C ARG A 491 -22.74 52.63 -3.96
N TYR A 492 -22.73 51.64 -4.85
CA TYR A 492 -21.62 51.40 -5.78
C TYR A 492 -22.02 51.53 -7.26
N ASP A 493 -23.27 51.90 -7.54
CA ASP A 493 -23.87 51.83 -8.89
C ASP A 493 -23.73 50.42 -9.52
N LEU A 494 -23.67 49.40 -8.67
CA LEU A 494 -23.46 48.01 -9.08
C LEU A 494 -24.80 47.33 -9.35
N ALA A 495 -25.17 47.24 -10.62
CA ALA A 495 -26.30 46.44 -11.06
C ALA A 495 -25.87 44.96 -11.16
N VAL A 496 -26.31 44.13 -10.22
CA VAL A 496 -26.13 42.67 -10.24
C VAL A 496 -27.46 41.96 -10.07
N THR A 497 -27.60 40.81 -10.75
CA THR A 497 -28.73 39.90 -10.59
C THR A 497 -28.24 38.61 -9.98
N ILE A 498 -28.98 38.08 -8.99
CA ILE A 498 -28.71 36.74 -8.44
C ILE A 498 -29.24 35.73 -9.45
N GLU A 499 -28.36 34.95 -10.03
CA GLU A 499 -28.68 33.94 -11.05
C GLU A 499 -28.91 32.57 -10.43
N ASP A 500 -28.15 32.24 -9.38
CA ASP A 500 -28.21 30.95 -8.72
C ASP A 500 -28.04 31.11 -7.20
N TYR A 501 -28.79 30.31 -6.44
CA TYR A 501 -28.81 30.31 -4.97
C TYR A 501 -28.93 28.87 -4.47
N HIS A 502 -27.95 28.42 -3.68
CA HIS A 502 -27.99 27.12 -3.02
C HIS A 502 -27.57 27.28 -1.57
N GLU A 503 -28.21 26.53 -0.67
CA GLU A 503 -27.84 26.47 0.73
C GLU A 503 -28.00 25.05 1.28
N HIS A 504 -27.17 24.69 2.25
CA HIS A 504 -27.36 23.49 3.05
C HIS A 504 -26.61 23.60 4.39
N THR A 505 -26.90 22.66 5.30
CA THR A 505 -26.18 22.54 6.57
C THR A 505 -24.83 21.82 6.42
N LEU A 506 -23.84 22.22 7.21
CA LEU A 506 -22.55 21.55 7.42
C LEU A 506 -22.56 20.76 8.74
N GLY A 507 -23.47 19.80 8.84
CA GLY A 507 -23.61 18.93 10.01
C GLY A 507 -25.01 18.34 10.14
N LYS A 508 -25.21 17.50 11.16
CA LYS A 508 -26.51 16.86 11.46
C LYS A 508 -27.13 17.33 12.79
N ARG A 509 -26.58 18.35 13.43
CA ARG A 509 -27.01 18.87 14.73
C ARG A 509 -27.67 20.25 14.58
N SER A 510 -28.50 20.66 15.53
CA SER A 510 -29.23 21.93 15.49
C SER A 510 -28.33 23.18 15.57
N ASP A 511 -27.09 23.04 16.01
CA ASP A 511 -26.05 24.08 16.11
C ASP A 511 -25.05 24.03 14.93
N SER A 512 -25.36 23.26 13.89
CA SER A 512 -24.51 23.13 12.71
C SER A 512 -24.38 24.45 11.96
N ARG A 513 -23.18 24.71 11.42
CA ARG A 513 -22.93 25.80 10.47
C ARG A 513 -23.77 25.62 9.20
N SER A 514 -24.13 26.72 8.57
CA SER A 514 -24.78 26.74 7.26
C SER A 514 -23.82 27.28 6.22
N VAL A 515 -23.91 26.75 5.00
CA VAL A 515 -23.20 27.26 3.83
C VAL A 515 -24.20 27.76 2.79
N CYS A 516 -23.88 28.89 2.17
CA CYS A 516 -24.62 29.47 1.07
C CYS A 516 -23.70 29.72 -0.13
N TYR A 517 -24.19 29.42 -1.33
CA TYR A 517 -23.54 29.62 -2.61
C TYR A 517 -24.41 30.54 -3.47
N ILE A 518 -23.86 31.69 -3.88
CA ILE A 518 -24.57 32.67 -4.71
C ILE A 518 -23.79 32.94 -5.98
N SER A 519 -24.46 32.85 -7.13
CA SER A 519 -23.96 33.34 -8.42
C SER A 519 -24.59 34.70 -8.72
N CYS A 520 -23.77 35.71 -8.97
CA CYS A 520 -24.21 37.01 -9.45
C CYS A 520 -23.77 37.23 -10.90
N ILE A 521 -24.65 37.85 -11.69
CA ILE A 521 -24.38 38.24 -13.07
C ILE A 521 -24.59 39.74 -13.27
N THR A 522 -23.68 40.39 -13.98
CA THR A 522 -23.82 41.81 -14.38
C THR A 522 -24.59 41.93 -15.70
N PRO A 523 -25.15 43.11 -16.05
CA PRO A 523 -25.75 43.36 -17.35
C PRO A 523 -24.81 43.12 -18.55
N ARG A 524 -23.49 43.09 -18.31
CA ARG A 524 -22.46 42.78 -19.32
C ARG A 524 -22.24 41.28 -19.51
N GLY A 525 -22.93 40.44 -18.74
CA GLY A 525 -22.81 38.99 -18.78
C GLY A 525 -21.64 38.42 -17.96
N GLU A 526 -20.97 39.26 -17.14
CA GLU A 526 -19.89 38.80 -16.27
C GLU A 526 -20.49 38.09 -15.05
N ARG A 527 -19.99 36.88 -14.76
CA ARG A 527 -20.47 36.03 -13.67
C ARG A 527 -19.42 35.90 -12.58
N ALA A 528 -19.83 35.95 -11.32
CA ALA A 528 -19.00 35.66 -10.17
C ALA A 528 -19.78 34.85 -9.14
N TRP A 529 -19.10 33.88 -8.53
CA TRP A 529 -19.63 33.13 -7.40
C TRP A 529 -19.09 33.68 -6.09
N GLY A 530 -19.90 33.60 -5.05
CA GLY A 530 -19.52 33.88 -3.67
C GLY A 530 -20.01 32.77 -2.75
N VAL A 531 -19.21 32.47 -1.74
CA VAL A 531 -19.53 31.46 -0.72
C VAL A 531 -19.50 32.10 0.65
N GLY A 532 -20.52 31.83 1.46
CA GLY A 532 -20.61 32.27 2.84
C GLY A 532 -20.84 31.08 3.76
N ILE A 533 -20.08 30.98 4.85
CA ILE A 533 -20.23 29.94 5.86
C ILE A 533 -20.32 30.58 7.24
N ASP A 534 -21.48 30.47 7.89
CA ASP A 534 -21.77 31.07 9.20
C ASP A 534 -22.64 30.13 10.04
N ASN A 535 -22.74 30.36 11.35
CA ASN A 535 -23.70 29.65 12.20
C ASN A 535 -25.14 30.08 11.92
N ASP A 536 -25.32 31.25 11.31
CA ASP A 536 -26.62 31.83 10.95
C ASP A 536 -26.83 31.84 9.42
N VAL A 537 -27.95 31.28 8.96
CA VAL A 537 -28.32 31.18 7.53
C VAL A 537 -28.41 32.55 6.85
N THR A 538 -28.95 33.55 7.54
CA THR A 538 -29.07 34.94 7.07
C THR A 538 -27.69 35.54 6.90
N ARG A 539 -26.80 35.34 7.87
CA ARG A 539 -25.41 35.83 7.76
C ARG A 539 -24.63 35.13 6.65
N ALA A 540 -24.78 33.81 6.52
CA ALA A 540 -24.14 33.03 5.46
C ALA A 540 -24.57 33.51 4.06
N SER A 541 -25.87 33.70 3.83
CA SER A 541 -26.41 34.18 2.56
C SER A 541 -25.98 35.61 2.22
N LEU A 542 -26.01 36.54 3.20
CA LEU A 542 -25.54 37.90 3.01
C LEU A 542 -24.04 37.96 2.72
N GLN A 543 -23.23 37.19 3.45
CA GLN A 543 -21.79 37.13 3.21
C GLN A 543 -21.46 36.50 1.85
N ALA A 544 -22.20 35.47 1.42
CA ALA A 544 -22.05 34.88 0.09
C ALA A 544 -22.35 35.90 -1.02
N LEU A 545 -23.42 36.69 -0.87
CA LEU A 545 -23.76 37.77 -1.80
C LEU A 545 -22.66 38.83 -1.86
N LEU A 546 -22.13 39.26 -0.71
CA LEU A 546 -21.03 40.22 -0.64
C LEU A 546 -19.76 39.69 -1.30
N ASN A 547 -19.47 38.40 -1.13
CA ASN A 547 -18.33 37.75 -1.76
C ASN A 547 -18.48 37.69 -3.29
N ALA A 548 -19.69 37.37 -3.79
CA ALA A 548 -19.98 37.36 -5.23
C ALA A 548 -19.91 38.78 -5.83
N ALA A 549 -20.60 39.74 -5.20
CA ALA A 549 -20.63 41.13 -5.65
C ALA A 549 -19.25 41.80 -5.55
N GLY A 550 -18.43 41.38 -4.58
CA GLY A 550 -17.08 41.85 -4.37
C GLY A 550 -16.17 41.68 -5.58
N ALA A 551 -16.43 40.71 -6.46
CA ALA A 551 -15.69 40.53 -7.71
C ALA A 551 -15.88 41.70 -8.70
N PHE A 552 -16.99 42.42 -8.61
CA PHE A 552 -17.36 43.51 -9.54
C PHE A 552 -17.09 44.91 -8.99
N LEU A 553 -16.65 45.04 -7.73
CA LEU A 553 -16.37 46.34 -7.13
C LEU A 553 -15.08 46.96 -7.74
N PRO A 554 -15.01 48.29 -7.88
CA PRO A 554 -13.81 48.97 -8.35
C PRO A 554 -12.63 48.77 -7.38
N PRO A 555 -11.39 48.52 -7.87
CA PRO A 555 -10.21 48.26 -7.03
C PRO A 555 -10.06 49.30 -5.92
N GLU A 556 -9.62 48.89 -4.73
CA GLU A 556 -9.38 49.82 -3.63
C GLU A 556 -8.34 50.86 -4.10
N SER A 557 -8.73 52.13 -4.12
CA SER A 557 -7.80 53.23 -4.37
C SER A 557 -6.75 53.22 -3.26
N SER A 558 -5.49 52.93 -3.61
CA SER A 558 -4.38 53.01 -2.65
C SER A 558 -4.19 54.47 -2.23
N SER A 559 -4.81 54.88 -1.13
CA SER A 559 -4.45 56.12 -0.46
C SER A 559 -3.21 55.85 0.40
N LEU A 560 -2.04 55.77 -0.25
CA LEU A 560 -0.76 56.08 0.39
C LEU A 560 -0.43 57.52 0.01
N ALA A 561 -0.76 58.44 0.91
CA ALA A 561 -0.19 59.79 0.99
C ALA A 561 0.58 59.88 2.31
#